data_AF-A0A538SDR6-F1
#
_entry.id   AF-A0A538SDR6-F1
#
_cell.length_a   1.000
_cell.length_b   1.000
_cell.length_c   1.000
_cell.angle_alpha   90.00
_cell.angle_beta   90.00
_cell.angle_gamma   90.00
#
_symmetry.space_group_name_H-M   'P 1'
#
loop_
_entity.id
_entity.type
_entity.pdbx_description
1 polymer ?
#
loop_
_entity_poly.entity_id
_entity_poly.type
_entity_poly.pdbx_seq_one_letter_code
_entity_poly.pdbx_strand_id
1 'polypeptide(L)'
;MEPRILTVPMNPEFFPETALLLGGVIAGILALRHLFAREPGPALRVGGIAVACIVLALFLGRSGWIHSNYGRQSKPMVLLPASTPSPDEARFMSLALGDVILRVAPSERYVLSVEGKRFLTLDAPKSGMSVTCDLADDDGRIVGRIRRNTPERYPVRTSRPDTHTMLLQDAEGHEIFGVRYLGPTQVQITGSFHAAGLPEPVLVSTQRGVHWKGGGVPPGTRIDLTPQGKGRIDFERSGLIRVLP
;
A
#
# COMPACT_ATOMS: atom_id res chain seq x y z
N MET A 1 9.54 14.49 -43.47
CA MET A 1 8.74 14.94 -42.31
C MET A 1 8.15 13.70 -41.67
N GLU A 2 8.66 13.30 -40.51
CA GLU A 2 8.11 12.15 -39.79
C GLU A 2 6.78 12.53 -39.11
N PRO A 3 5.74 11.69 -39.19
CA PRO A 3 4.49 11.94 -38.51
C PRO A 3 4.72 11.92 -36.99
N ARG A 4 4.50 13.05 -36.32
CA ARG A 4 4.45 13.10 -34.86
C ARG A 4 3.20 12.37 -34.39
N ILE A 5 3.36 11.13 -33.93
CA ILE A 5 2.30 10.38 -33.28
C ILE A 5 2.11 10.97 -31.88
N LEU A 6 1.03 11.71 -31.68
CA LEU A 6 0.64 12.23 -30.36
C LEU A 6 0.08 11.06 -29.54
N THR A 7 0.92 10.42 -28.74
CA THR A 7 0.47 9.46 -27.74
C THR A 7 0.01 10.23 -26.52
N VAL A 8 -1.30 10.33 -26.33
CA VAL A 8 -1.87 10.84 -25.07
C VAL A 8 -1.91 9.66 -24.11
N PRO A 9 -1.13 9.65 -23.02
CA PRO A 9 -1.22 8.59 -22.03
C PRO A 9 -2.58 8.66 -21.35
N MET A 10 -3.48 7.74 -21.71
CA MET A 10 -4.74 7.54 -21.01
C MET A 10 -4.61 6.35 -20.06
N ASN A 11 -5.07 6.54 -18.83
CA ASN A 11 -5.24 5.42 -17.91
C ASN A 11 -6.30 4.48 -18.52
N PRO A 12 -6.02 3.17 -18.71
CA PRO A 12 -6.95 2.22 -19.35
C PRO A 12 -8.34 2.17 -18.71
N GLU A 13 -8.45 2.61 -17.46
CA GLU A 13 -9.70 2.69 -16.69
C GLU A 13 -10.70 3.72 -17.27
N PHE A 14 -10.24 4.79 -17.91
CA PHE A 14 -11.12 5.81 -18.52
C PHE A 14 -11.43 5.54 -19.99
N PHE A 15 -10.91 4.45 -20.55
CA PHE A 15 -11.04 4.14 -21.97
C PHE A 15 -12.50 4.03 -22.45
N PRO A 16 -13.42 3.32 -21.77
CA PRO A 16 -14.79 3.18 -22.25
C PRO A 16 -15.58 4.50 -22.18
N GLU A 17 -15.39 5.29 -21.13
CA GLU A 17 -16.08 6.59 -20.95
C GLU A 17 -15.58 7.62 -21.97
N THR A 18 -14.26 7.68 -22.16
CA THR A 18 -13.64 8.59 -23.12
C THR A 18 -14.01 8.19 -24.55
N ALA A 19 -14.05 6.89 -24.87
CA ALA A 19 -14.49 6.41 -26.17
C ALA A 19 -15.96 6.74 -26.46
N LEU A 20 -16.85 6.61 -25.47
CA LEU A 20 -18.27 6.98 -25.61
C LEU A 20 -18.46 8.48 -25.79
N LEU A 21 -17.74 9.32 -25.04
CA LEU A 21 -17.77 10.77 -25.22
C LEU A 21 -17.26 11.17 -26.61
N LEU A 22 -16.12 10.62 -27.02
CA LEU A 22 -15.53 10.92 -28.33
C LEU A 22 -16.44 10.47 -29.48
N GLY A 23 -17.00 9.26 -29.36
CA GLY A 23 -18.00 8.73 -30.30
C GLY A 23 -19.25 9.61 -30.36
N GLY A 24 -19.74 10.10 -29.21
CA GLY A 24 -20.84 11.04 -29.13
C GLY A 24 -20.55 12.37 -29.83
N VAL A 25 -19.36 12.95 -29.62
CA VAL A 25 -18.93 14.19 -30.30
C VAL A 25 -18.84 14.00 -31.81
N ILE A 26 -18.23 12.91 -32.29
CA ILE A 26 -18.11 12.62 -33.72
C ILE A 26 -19.49 12.45 -34.36
N ALA A 27 -20.39 11.70 -33.71
CA ALA A 27 -21.77 11.54 -34.18
C ALA A 27 -22.50 12.90 -34.20
N GLY A 28 -22.30 13.77 -33.20
CA GLY A 28 -22.90 15.11 -33.17
C GLY A 28 -22.45 15.99 -34.34
N ILE A 29 -21.16 15.95 -34.69
CA ILE A 29 -20.63 16.67 -35.86
C ILE A 29 -21.26 16.15 -37.17
N LEU A 30 -21.40 14.84 -37.31
CA LEU A 30 -22.05 14.23 -38.48
C LEU A 30 -23.54 14.62 -38.58
N ALA A 31 -24.26 14.65 -37.44
CA ALA A 31 -25.66 15.06 -37.40
C ALA A 31 -25.83 16.53 -37.85
N LEU A 32 -24.97 17.43 -37.39
CA LEU A 32 -24.94 18.84 -37.84
C LEU A 32 -24.70 18.93 -39.35
N ARG A 33 -23.77 18.14 -39.89
CA ARG A 33 -23.51 18.10 -41.33
C ARG A 33 -24.75 17.70 -42.14
N HIS A 34 -25.47 16.64 -41.73
CA HIS A 34 -26.72 16.24 -42.40
C HIS A 34 -27.83 17.30 -42.29
N LEU A 35 -27.89 18.01 -41.15
CA LEU A 35 -28.84 19.10 -40.97
C LEU A 35 -28.58 20.24 -41.96
N PHE A 36 -27.31 20.64 -42.15
CA PHE A 36 -26.93 21.66 -43.14
C PHE A 36 -27.14 21.20 -44.59
N ALA A 37 -27.04 19.89 -44.85
CA ALA A 37 -27.39 19.29 -46.14
C ALA A 37 -28.90 19.22 -46.41
N ARG A 38 -29.75 19.69 -45.48
CA ARG A 38 -31.22 19.61 -45.54
C ARG A 38 -31.75 18.17 -45.61
N GLU A 39 -31.07 17.23 -44.95
CA GLU A 39 -31.48 15.84 -44.81
C GLU A 39 -31.97 15.56 -43.38
N PRO A 40 -33.22 15.92 -43.03
CA PRO A 40 -33.68 15.89 -41.65
C PRO A 40 -33.78 14.48 -41.07
N GLY A 41 -34.10 13.48 -41.90
CA GLY A 41 -34.23 12.08 -41.47
C GLY A 41 -32.90 11.50 -40.94
N PRO A 42 -31.83 11.49 -41.75
CA PRO A 42 -30.49 11.08 -41.31
C PRO A 42 -29.97 11.91 -40.12
N ALA A 43 -30.18 13.23 -40.13
CA ALA A 43 -29.73 14.11 -39.04
C ALA A 43 -30.34 13.71 -37.69
N LEU A 44 -31.64 13.40 -37.64
CA LEU A 44 -32.33 12.94 -36.44
C LEU A 44 -31.79 11.61 -35.91
N ARG A 45 -31.53 10.64 -36.79
CA ARG A 45 -30.99 9.32 -36.40
C ARG A 45 -29.60 9.43 -35.79
N VAL A 46 -28.70 10.15 -36.47
CA VAL A 46 -27.31 10.34 -36.00
C VAL A 46 -27.27 11.20 -34.74
N GLY A 47 -28.12 12.22 -34.66
CA GLY A 47 -28.28 13.05 -33.45
C GLY A 47 -28.75 12.24 -32.24
N GLY A 48 -29.68 11.29 -32.45
CA GLY A 48 -30.12 10.37 -31.40
C GLY A 48 -28.99 9.50 -30.85
N ILE A 49 -28.12 8.97 -31.72
CA ILE A 49 -26.93 8.19 -31.32
C ILE A 49 -25.96 9.07 -30.51
N ALA A 50 -25.71 10.29 -30.96
CA ALA A 50 -24.82 11.23 -30.26
C ALA A 50 -25.29 11.50 -28.82
N VAL A 51 -26.58 11.78 -28.66
CA VAL A 51 -27.19 12.01 -27.33
C VAL A 51 -27.12 10.75 -26.47
N ALA A 52 -27.43 9.58 -27.03
CA ALA A 52 -27.38 8.31 -26.29
C ALA A 52 -25.98 8.01 -25.76
N CYS A 53 -24.93 8.22 -26.58
CA CYS A 53 -23.54 8.02 -26.15
C CYS A 53 -23.13 8.98 -25.02
N ILE A 54 -23.50 10.26 -25.13
CA ILE A 54 -23.19 11.27 -24.10
C ILE A 54 -23.92 10.95 -22.79
N VAL A 55 -25.22 10.64 -22.87
CA VAL A 55 -26.02 10.27 -21.69
C VAL A 55 -25.48 9.00 -21.03
N LEU A 56 -25.09 7.99 -21.82
CA LEU A 56 -24.50 6.76 -21.30
C LEU A 56 -23.15 7.03 -20.63
N ALA A 57 -22.29 7.87 -21.22
CA ALA A 57 -21.02 8.26 -20.60
C ALA A 57 -21.24 9.00 -19.27
N LEU A 58 -22.19 9.94 -19.22
CA LEU A 58 -22.55 10.65 -17.99
C LEU A 58 -23.17 9.71 -16.94
N PHE A 59 -23.98 8.75 -17.37
CA PHE A 59 -24.57 7.75 -16.48
C PHE A 59 -23.50 6.83 -15.89
N LEU A 60 -22.56 6.35 -16.71
CA LEU A 60 -21.41 5.55 -16.26
C LEU A 60 -20.56 6.33 -15.27
N GLY A 61 -20.20 7.58 -15.59
CA GLY A 61 -19.42 8.45 -14.71
C GLY A 61 -20.15 8.77 -13.39
N ARG A 62 -21.47 8.97 -13.43
CA ARG A 62 -22.28 9.27 -12.22
C ARG A 62 -22.60 8.04 -11.39
N SER A 63 -22.73 6.86 -12.02
CA SER A 63 -23.12 5.63 -11.34
C SER A 63 -22.13 5.21 -10.26
N GLY A 64 -20.89 5.73 -10.27
CA GLY A 64 -19.86 5.47 -9.26
C GLY A 64 -19.52 3.99 -9.09
N TRP A 65 -20.14 3.11 -9.88
CA TRP A 65 -20.17 1.67 -9.68
C TRP A 65 -18.85 1.04 -10.11
N ILE A 66 -18.18 1.65 -11.09
CA ILE A 66 -16.84 1.24 -11.54
C ILE A 66 -15.73 1.88 -10.67
N HIS A 67 -16.01 3.03 -10.04
CA HIS A 67 -15.01 3.80 -9.27
C HIS A 67 -15.02 3.52 -7.76
N SER A 68 -16.09 2.91 -7.21
CA SER A 68 -16.25 2.77 -5.76
C SER A 68 -15.34 1.74 -5.09
N ASN A 69 -14.73 0.81 -5.85
CA ASN A 69 -13.91 -0.26 -5.27
C ASN A 69 -12.39 -0.06 -5.37
N TYR A 70 -11.89 0.90 -6.15
CA TYR A 70 -10.44 1.03 -6.39
C TYR A 70 -9.76 2.26 -5.77
N GLY A 71 -10.52 3.15 -5.11
CA GLY A 71 -9.91 4.43 -4.70
C GLY A 71 -10.63 5.20 -3.61
N ARG A 72 -11.50 4.58 -2.81
CA ARG A 72 -11.86 5.19 -1.53
C ARG A 72 -10.58 5.13 -0.68
N GLN A 73 -9.77 6.20 -0.77
CA GLN A 73 -8.79 6.56 0.23
C GLN A 73 -9.55 6.70 1.55
N SER A 74 -9.80 5.57 2.21
CA SER A 74 -10.18 5.54 3.59
C SER A 74 -9.11 6.32 4.31
N LYS A 75 -9.52 7.42 4.95
CA LYS A 75 -8.67 8.25 5.81
C LYS A 75 -7.70 7.33 6.55
N PRO A 76 -6.37 7.53 6.45
CA PRO A 76 -5.38 6.58 6.94
C PRO A 76 -5.73 6.21 8.37
N MET A 77 -6.15 4.97 8.57
CA MET A 77 -6.68 4.53 9.84
C MET A 77 -5.52 4.03 10.68
N VAL A 78 -5.10 4.87 11.63
CA VAL A 78 -4.12 4.49 12.65
C VAL A 78 -4.56 3.19 13.32
N LEU A 79 -3.58 2.37 13.72
CA LEU A 79 -3.81 1.22 14.57
C LEU A 79 -3.98 1.75 15.99
N LEU A 80 -5.05 1.33 16.64
CA LEU A 80 -5.28 1.63 18.06
C LEU A 80 -4.63 0.52 18.90
N PRO A 81 -4.14 0.81 20.11
CA PRO A 81 -3.56 -0.22 20.95
C PRO A 81 -4.66 -1.18 21.44
N ALA A 82 -4.36 -2.48 21.50
CA ALA A 82 -5.29 -3.48 22.04
C ALA A 82 -5.46 -3.38 23.57
N SER A 83 -4.43 -2.88 24.27
CA SER A 83 -4.44 -2.62 25.72
C SER A 83 -4.16 -1.15 26.04
N THR A 84 -4.71 -0.68 27.16
CA THR A 84 -4.34 0.62 27.73
C THR A 84 -2.98 0.50 28.42
N PRO A 85 -2.06 1.47 28.26
CA PRO A 85 -0.76 1.41 28.92
C PRO A 85 -0.94 1.46 30.43
N SER A 86 -0.29 0.55 31.16
CA SER A 86 -0.12 0.75 32.60
C SER A 86 0.80 1.95 32.83
N PRO A 87 0.54 2.81 33.85
CA PRO A 87 1.38 3.96 34.16
C PRO A 87 2.87 3.63 34.35
N ASP A 88 3.19 2.40 34.75
CA ASP A 88 4.55 1.93 35.04
C ASP A 88 5.27 1.23 33.86
N GLU A 89 4.58 0.99 32.74
CA GLU A 89 5.11 0.13 31.66
C GLU A 89 6.01 0.83 30.63
N ALA A 90 6.04 2.17 30.59
CA ALA A 90 6.66 2.93 29.50
C ALA A 90 8.21 3.02 29.55
N ARG A 91 8.90 2.03 30.14
CA ARG A 91 10.38 2.04 30.20
C ARG A 91 11.05 1.54 28.92
N PHE A 92 10.34 0.76 28.12
CA PHE A 92 10.84 0.18 26.87
C PHE A 92 9.69 -0.11 25.90
N MET A 93 10.05 -0.27 24.63
CA MET A 93 9.18 -0.78 23.58
C MET A 93 9.67 -2.15 23.14
N SER A 94 8.74 -3.10 22.99
CA SER A 94 9.00 -4.46 22.52
C SER A 94 8.51 -4.61 21.08
N LEU A 95 9.43 -4.77 20.15
CA LEU A 95 9.15 -5.07 18.75
C LEU A 95 9.30 -6.58 18.55
N ALA A 96 8.17 -7.29 18.42
CA ALA A 96 8.14 -8.70 18.08
C ALA A 96 8.15 -8.84 16.54
N LEU A 97 9.31 -9.16 15.99
CA LEU A 97 9.53 -9.41 14.57
C LEU A 97 9.46 -10.92 14.33
N GLY A 98 8.26 -11.41 14.03
CA GLY A 98 7.98 -12.84 14.03
C GLY A 98 8.16 -13.41 15.44
N ASP A 99 9.14 -14.28 15.62
CA ASP A 99 9.53 -14.84 16.92
C ASP A 99 10.82 -14.23 17.50
N VAL A 100 11.31 -13.12 16.92
CA VAL A 100 12.43 -12.35 17.45
C VAL A 100 11.88 -11.16 18.24
N ILE A 101 12.34 -10.98 19.48
CA ILE A 101 11.91 -9.87 20.33
C ILE A 101 13.05 -8.87 20.48
N LEU A 102 12.83 -7.63 20.01
CA LEU A 102 13.73 -6.51 20.24
C LEU A 102 13.14 -5.59 21.30
N ARG A 103 13.88 -5.36 22.39
CA ARG A 103 13.55 -4.32 23.37
C ARG A 103 14.36 -3.08 23.05
N VAL A 104 13.70 -1.95 22.87
CA VAL A 104 14.32 -0.67 22.49
C VAL A 104 13.83 0.45 23.40
N ALA A 105 14.54 1.57 23.43
CA ALA A 105 14.06 2.74 24.15
C ALA A 105 12.74 3.27 23.53
N PRO A 106 11.82 3.84 24.34
CA PRO A 106 10.59 4.44 23.82
C PRO A 106 10.87 5.55 22.79
N SER A 107 10.14 5.52 21.68
CA SER A 107 10.25 6.47 20.57
C SER A 107 8.92 6.58 19.83
N GLU A 108 8.62 7.76 19.30
CA GLU A 108 7.46 7.96 18.41
C GLU A 108 7.73 7.43 17.00
N ARG A 109 8.98 7.07 16.68
CA ARG A 109 9.39 6.55 15.38
C ARG A 109 10.45 5.48 15.53
N TYR A 110 10.23 4.36 14.84
CA TYR A 110 11.20 3.29 14.65
C TYR A 110 11.40 3.06 13.16
N VAL A 111 12.67 2.98 12.75
CA VAL A 111 13.05 2.65 11.38
C VAL A 111 13.87 1.38 11.43
N LEU A 112 13.44 0.33 10.74
CA LEU A 112 14.20 -0.91 10.62
C LEU A 112 14.89 -0.94 9.25
N SER A 113 16.17 -1.27 9.25
CA SER A 113 16.99 -1.35 8.05
C SER A 113 17.92 -2.55 8.06
N VAL A 114 18.24 -3.05 6.87
CA VAL A 114 19.32 -4.02 6.66
C VAL A 114 20.41 -3.32 5.87
N GLU A 115 21.65 -3.31 6.36
CA GLU A 115 22.78 -2.62 5.72
C GLU A 115 22.49 -1.13 5.41
N GLY A 116 21.82 -0.45 6.34
CA GLY A 116 21.37 0.93 6.16
C GLY A 116 20.22 1.11 5.17
N LYS A 117 19.75 0.04 4.51
CA LYS A 117 18.59 0.06 3.60
C LYS A 117 17.32 -0.19 4.38
N ARG A 118 16.50 0.84 4.50
CA ARG A 118 15.21 0.79 5.20
C ARG A 118 14.25 -0.19 4.53
N PHE A 119 13.60 -1.03 5.32
CA PHE A 119 12.53 -1.92 4.86
C PHE A 119 11.19 -1.68 5.58
N LEU A 120 11.23 -1.15 6.82
CA LEU A 120 10.03 -0.91 7.62
C LEU A 120 10.15 0.38 8.45
N THR A 121 9.06 1.14 8.52
CA THR A 121 8.92 2.30 9.40
C THR A 121 7.65 2.17 10.24
N LEU A 122 7.77 2.38 11.54
CA LEU A 122 6.68 2.48 12.49
C LEU A 122 6.67 3.89 13.04
N ASP A 123 5.59 4.62 12.85
CA ASP A 123 5.32 5.88 13.52
C ASP A 123 4.25 5.62 14.59
N ALA A 124 4.57 5.79 15.87
CA ALA A 124 3.67 5.55 17.00
C ALA A 124 3.44 6.85 17.81
N PRO A 125 2.83 7.89 17.23
CA PRO A 125 2.38 9.05 18.00
C PRO A 125 1.30 8.65 19.02
N LYS A 126 0.98 9.55 19.94
CA LYS A 126 -0.08 9.35 20.95
C LYS A 126 -1.45 8.97 20.37
N SER A 127 -1.72 9.32 19.12
CA SER A 127 -2.99 9.04 18.43
C SER A 127 -3.13 7.61 17.90
N GLY A 128 -2.05 6.81 17.89
CA GLY A 128 -2.03 5.45 17.38
C GLY A 128 -0.82 5.19 16.50
N MET A 129 -0.70 3.96 16.00
CA MET A 129 0.45 3.54 15.20
C MET A 129 0.13 3.55 13.70
N SER A 130 1.07 4.03 12.89
CA SER A 130 1.06 3.91 11.45
C SER A 130 2.30 3.19 10.94
N VAL A 131 2.10 2.36 9.94
CA VAL A 131 3.14 1.51 9.34
C VAL A 131 3.37 1.96 7.91
N THR A 132 4.64 2.01 7.52
CA THR A 132 5.08 2.30 6.16
C THR A 132 6.15 1.32 5.74
N CYS A 133 5.91 0.58 4.66
CA CYS A 133 6.85 -0.37 4.08
C CYS A 133 6.53 -0.65 2.61
N ASP A 134 7.50 -1.23 1.91
CA ASP A 134 7.31 -1.87 0.61
C ASP A 134 7.37 -3.38 0.84
N LEU A 135 6.39 -4.11 0.32
CA LEU A 135 6.28 -5.56 0.43
C LEU A 135 6.91 -6.21 -0.80
N ALA A 136 7.59 -7.33 -0.61
CA ALA A 136 8.24 -8.08 -1.68
C ALA A 136 7.75 -9.52 -1.79
N ASP A 137 7.75 -10.07 -3.01
CA ASP A 137 7.71 -11.51 -3.23
C ASP A 137 9.07 -12.16 -2.95
N ASP A 138 9.14 -13.48 -3.14
CA ASP A 138 10.36 -14.27 -2.95
C ASP A 138 11.50 -13.85 -3.92
N ASP A 139 11.16 -13.27 -5.07
CA ASP A 139 12.12 -12.73 -6.06
C ASP A 139 12.59 -11.29 -5.70
N GLY A 140 12.13 -10.74 -4.57
CA GLY A 140 12.47 -9.39 -4.12
C GLY A 140 11.74 -8.28 -4.88
N ARG A 141 10.77 -8.61 -5.74
CA ARG A 141 10.00 -7.62 -6.51
C ARG A 141 8.93 -7.01 -5.62
N ILE A 142 8.70 -5.71 -5.78
CA ILE A 142 7.68 -5.01 -5.00
C ILE A 142 6.28 -5.48 -5.44
N VAL A 143 5.62 -6.26 -4.58
CA VAL A 143 4.24 -6.72 -4.78
C VAL A 143 3.21 -5.86 -4.06
N GLY A 144 3.63 -5.00 -3.15
CA GLY A 144 2.70 -4.18 -2.38
C GLY A 144 3.40 -2.98 -1.76
N ARG A 145 2.61 -1.96 -1.45
CA ARG A 145 3.10 -0.75 -0.79
C ARG A 145 2.11 -0.31 0.26
N ILE A 146 2.59 -0.16 1.49
CA ILE A 146 1.82 0.39 2.60
C ILE A 146 2.39 1.76 2.92
N ARG A 147 1.54 2.78 2.92
CA ARG A 147 1.86 4.14 3.36
C ARG A 147 0.91 4.56 4.45
N ARG A 148 1.42 4.69 5.67
CA ARG A 148 0.64 5.07 6.87
C ARG A 148 -0.66 4.24 7.02
N ASN A 149 -0.53 2.91 6.96
CA ASN A 149 -1.64 1.94 6.98
C ASN A 149 -2.58 1.96 5.76
N THR A 150 -2.25 2.70 4.70
CA THR A 150 -3.01 2.67 3.45
C THR A 150 -2.25 1.84 2.41
N PRO A 151 -2.83 0.73 1.92
CA PRO A 151 -2.31 0.01 0.76
C PRO A 151 -2.43 0.86 -0.51
N GLU A 152 -1.34 1.06 -1.26
CA GLU A 152 -1.32 1.91 -2.47
C GLU A 152 -1.27 1.12 -3.79
N ARG A 153 -0.93 -0.18 -3.75
CA ARG A 153 -0.76 -0.99 -4.97
C ARG A 153 -1.17 -2.45 -4.74
N TYR A 154 -1.61 -3.07 -5.83
CA TYR A 154 -1.85 -4.50 -6.06
C TYR A 154 -3.20 -5.06 -5.55
N PRO A 155 -3.74 -6.13 -6.17
CA PRO A 155 -4.91 -6.86 -5.70
C PRO A 155 -4.59 -7.69 -4.45
N VAL A 156 -4.13 -7.02 -3.39
CA VAL A 156 -3.98 -7.61 -2.06
C VAL A 156 -5.27 -7.41 -1.29
N ARG A 157 -5.78 -8.51 -0.73
CA ARG A 157 -6.94 -8.46 0.15
C ARG A 157 -6.46 -7.89 1.47
N THR A 158 -6.85 -6.64 1.72
CA THR A 158 -6.61 -6.03 3.02
C THR A 158 -7.69 -6.48 3.97
N SER A 159 -7.31 -7.19 5.02
CA SER A 159 -8.18 -7.56 6.12
C SER A 159 -7.79 -6.77 7.36
N ARG A 160 -8.80 -6.19 8.02
CA ARG A 160 -8.64 -5.53 9.31
C ARG A 160 -9.64 -6.17 10.28
N PRO A 161 -9.26 -7.30 10.90
CA PRO A 161 -10.17 -8.04 11.79
C PRO A 161 -10.65 -7.20 12.98
N ASP A 162 -9.82 -6.24 13.41
CA ASP A 162 -10.08 -5.34 14.53
C ASP A 162 -9.32 -4.00 14.35
N THR A 163 -9.44 -3.06 15.29
CA THR A 163 -8.80 -1.75 15.19
C THR A 163 -7.29 -1.74 15.41
N HIS A 164 -6.71 -2.85 15.88
CA HIS A 164 -5.32 -2.96 16.29
C HIS A 164 -4.49 -3.86 15.37
N THR A 165 -5.14 -4.55 14.42
CA THR A 165 -4.53 -5.52 13.52
C THR A 165 -4.73 -5.08 12.07
N MET A 166 -3.68 -5.18 11.25
CA MET A 166 -3.78 -5.03 9.81
C MET A 166 -3.07 -6.21 9.14
N LEU A 167 -3.81 -6.93 8.32
CA LEU A 167 -3.35 -8.08 7.56
C LEU A 167 -3.49 -7.78 6.07
N LEU A 168 -2.47 -8.12 5.30
CA LEU A 168 -2.54 -8.14 3.86
C LEU A 168 -2.33 -9.58 3.39
N GLN A 169 -3.22 -10.02 2.52
CA GLN A 169 -3.19 -11.36 1.93
C GLN A 169 -3.07 -11.26 0.39
N ASP A 170 -2.42 -12.24 -0.21
CA ASP A 170 -2.39 -12.42 -1.67
C ASP A 170 -3.75 -12.88 -2.23
N ALA A 171 -3.80 -13.22 -3.52
CA ALA A 171 -5.03 -13.66 -4.17
C ALA A 171 -5.50 -15.04 -3.69
N GLU A 172 -4.55 -15.87 -3.26
CA GLU A 172 -4.70 -17.23 -2.75
C GLU A 172 -5.08 -17.26 -1.26
N GLY A 173 -4.94 -16.13 -0.56
CA GLY A 173 -5.28 -15.97 0.85
C GLY A 173 -4.09 -16.15 1.81
N HIS A 174 -2.87 -16.30 1.30
CA HIS A 174 -1.68 -16.34 2.13
C HIS A 174 -1.35 -14.96 2.70
N GLU A 175 -0.98 -14.91 3.98
CA GLU A 175 -0.58 -13.67 4.65
C GLU A 175 0.81 -13.23 4.16
N ILE A 176 0.86 -12.09 3.46
CA ILE A 176 2.11 -11.49 2.98
C ILE A 176 2.66 -10.46 3.97
N PHE A 177 1.79 -9.92 4.82
CA PHE A 177 2.12 -8.93 5.84
C PHE A 177 1.09 -8.95 6.95
N GLY A 178 1.57 -8.90 8.18
CA GLY A 178 0.75 -8.75 9.37
C GLY A 178 1.38 -7.74 10.32
N VAL A 179 0.56 -6.86 10.86
CA VAL A 179 0.95 -6.03 12.01
C VAL A 179 -0.16 -6.03 13.04
N ARG A 180 0.24 -6.15 14.30
CA ARG A 180 -0.66 -6.09 15.45
C ARG A 180 -0.10 -5.14 16.51
N TYR A 181 -0.85 -4.10 16.82
CA TYR A 181 -0.52 -3.12 17.86
C TYR A 181 -1.11 -3.57 19.19
N LEU A 182 -0.36 -4.39 19.92
CA LEU A 182 -0.84 -4.99 21.17
C LEU A 182 -1.01 -3.94 22.27
N GLY A 183 -0.12 -2.95 22.33
CA GLY A 183 -0.20 -1.84 23.27
C GLY A 183 0.92 -0.85 23.04
N PRO A 184 0.96 0.28 23.77
CA PRO A 184 1.98 1.32 23.57
C PRO A 184 3.43 0.89 23.76
N THR A 185 3.64 -0.29 24.35
CA THR A 185 4.93 -0.90 24.61
C THR A 185 5.17 -2.18 23.81
N GLN A 186 4.22 -2.60 22.95
CA GLN A 186 4.34 -3.86 22.23
C GLN A 186 3.69 -3.83 20.84
N VAL A 187 4.49 -4.18 19.83
CA VAL A 187 4.06 -4.32 18.44
C VAL A 187 4.56 -5.65 17.90
N GLN A 188 3.69 -6.37 17.19
CA GLN A 188 4.04 -7.60 16.48
C GLN A 188 3.96 -7.39 14.98
N ILE A 189 4.98 -7.85 14.25
CA ILE A 189 5.10 -7.69 12.80
C ILE A 189 5.54 -9.01 12.15
N THR A 190 4.92 -9.34 11.04
CA THR A 190 5.26 -10.44 10.12
C THR A 190 5.19 -9.93 8.68
N GLY A 191 5.93 -10.57 7.78
CA GLY A 191 5.82 -10.32 6.35
C GLY A 191 7.13 -10.40 5.59
N SER A 192 7.03 -10.17 4.29
CA SER A 192 8.17 -10.09 3.36
C SER A 192 8.35 -8.65 2.89
N PHE A 193 9.52 -8.06 3.17
CA PHE A 193 9.77 -6.64 2.98
C PHE A 193 10.83 -6.40 1.90
N HIS A 194 10.54 -5.47 0.99
CA HIS A 194 11.53 -4.95 0.07
C HIS A 194 12.45 -3.94 0.78
N ALA A 195 13.76 -4.16 0.67
CA ALA A 195 14.78 -3.19 1.07
C ALA A 195 15.52 -2.70 -0.17
N ALA A 196 15.51 -1.39 -0.41
CA ALA A 196 16.06 -0.82 -1.65
C ALA A 196 17.55 -1.17 -1.84
N GLY A 197 17.87 -1.86 -2.94
CA GLY A 197 19.22 -2.27 -3.28
C GLY A 197 19.62 -3.66 -2.75
N LEU A 198 18.72 -4.37 -2.06
CA LEU A 198 18.89 -5.79 -1.79
C LEU A 198 18.18 -6.61 -2.88
N PRO A 199 18.78 -7.71 -3.38
CA PRO A 199 18.19 -8.53 -4.43
C PRO A 199 17.12 -9.49 -3.90
N GLU A 200 17.10 -9.75 -2.60
CA GLU A 200 16.19 -10.67 -1.92
C GLU A 200 15.43 -9.93 -0.83
N PRO A 201 14.19 -10.33 -0.51
CA PRO A 201 13.41 -9.69 0.54
C PRO A 201 14.01 -9.90 1.94
N VAL A 202 13.65 -9.00 2.85
CA VAL A 202 13.81 -9.19 4.28
C VAL A 202 12.57 -9.91 4.78
N LEU A 203 12.72 -11.17 5.19
CA LEU A 203 11.63 -11.99 5.70
C LEU A 203 11.55 -11.87 7.23
N VAL A 204 10.36 -11.59 7.75
CA VAL A 204 10.05 -11.61 9.18
C VAL A 204 8.93 -12.61 9.42
N SER A 205 9.22 -13.70 10.13
CA SER A 205 8.25 -14.78 10.38
C SER A 205 8.45 -15.44 11.74
N THR A 206 7.40 -16.06 12.26
CA THR A 206 7.46 -16.82 13.52
C THR A 206 8.33 -18.07 13.40
N GLN A 207 8.35 -18.70 12.22
CA GLN A 207 9.06 -19.96 12.00
C GLN A 207 10.55 -19.75 11.70
N ARG A 208 10.93 -18.65 11.04
CA ARG A 208 12.31 -18.39 10.58
C ARG A 208 12.98 -17.19 11.25
N GLY A 209 12.28 -16.49 12.14
CA GLY A 209 12.78 -15.26 12.75
C GLY A 209 12.88 -14.12 11.72
N VAL A 210 14.01 -13.41 11.73
CA VAL A 210 14.30 -12.35 10.74
C VAL A 210 15.41 -12.83 9.82
N HIS A 211 15.18 -12.86 8.51
CA HIS A 211 16.15 -13.38 7.53
C HIS A 211 16.33 -12.41 6.36
N TRP A 212 17.56 -12.25 5.90
CA TRP A 212 17.90 -11.48 4.71
C TRP A 212 19.12 -12.11 4.02
N LYS A 213 19.47 -11.62 2.83
CA LYS A 213 20.65 -12.13 2.13
C LYS A 213 21.92 -11.88 2.93
N GLY A 214 22.59 -12.97 3.32
CA GLY A 214 23.87 -12.91 4.02
C GLY A 214 23.78 -12.76 5.53
N GLY A 215 22.58 -12.84 6.13
CA GLY A 215 22.42 -12.79 7.59
C GLY A 215 21.03 -13.16 8.07
N GLY A 216 20.90 -13.36 9.37
CA GLY A 216 19.62 -13.66 9.98
C GLY A 216 19.67 -13.62 11.50
N VAL A 217 18.48 -13.56 12.10
CA VAL A 217 18.25 -13.70 13.53
C VAL A 217 17.31 -14.88 13.73
N PRO A 218 17.75 -15.96 14.40
CA PRO A 218 16.93 -17.15 14.55
C PRO A 218 15.69 -16.87 15.42
N PRO A 219 14.60 -17.65 15.23
CA PRO A 219 13.41 -17.55 16.09
C PRO A 219 13.76 -17.80 17.56
N GLY A 220 13.00 -17.21 18.46
CA GLY A 220 13.20 -17.25 19.91
C GLY A 220 14.24 -16.27 20.45
N THR A 221 14.98 -15.57 19.57
CA THR A 221 16.02 -14.62 19.98
C THR A 221 15.41 -13.40 20.67
N ARG A 222 16.02 -12.99 21.80
CA ARG A 222 15.65 -11.78 22.53
C ARG A 222 16.86 -10.85 22.62
N ILE A 223 16.69 -9.61 22.18
CA ILE A 223 17.78 -8.62 22.11
C ILE A 223 17.35 -7.38 22.88
N ASP A 224 18.17 -6.95 23.82
CA ASP A 224 17.96 -5.71 24.57
C ASP A 224 18.86 -4.61 24.02
N LEU A 225 18.26 -3.68 23.28
CA LEU A 225 18.89 -2.50 22.71
C LEU A 225 18.49 -1.22 23.48
N THR A 226 17.74 -1.33 24.58
CA THR A 226 17.34 -0.17 25.40
C THR A 226 18.56 0.68 25.82
N PRO A 227 19.74 0.11 26.19
CA PRO A 227 20.93 0.90 26.50
C PRO A 227 21.52 1.69 25.31
N GLN A 228 21.26 1.25 24.07
CA GLN A 228 21.74 1.94 22.86
C GLN A 228 20.85 3.13 22.48
N GLY A 229 19.69 3.28 23.11
CA GLY A 229 18.79 4.42 22.91
C GLY A 229 17.71 4.16 21.86
N LYS A 230 17.38 5.22 21.11
CA LYS A 230 16.30 5.26 20.12
C LYS A 230 16.84 5.68 18.76
N GLY A 231 16.14 5.29 17.69
CA GLY A 231 16.49 5.70 16.34
C GLY A 231 16.21 4.59 15.32
N ARG A 232 17.18 4.40 14.42
CA ARG A 232 17.12 3.37 13.39
C ARG A 232 17.77 2.08 13.88
N ILE A 233 17.03 0.99 13.87
CA ILE A 233 17.54 -0.34 14.20
C ILE A 233 18.08 -0.95 12.90
N ASP A 234 19.39 -1.13 12.84
CA ASP A 234 20.09 -1.63 11.67
C ASP A 234 20.59 -3.06 11.91
N PHE A 235 20.27 -3.94 10.96
CA PHE A 235 20.71 -5.33 10.90
C PHE A 235 21.84 -5.44 9.88
N GLU A 236 23.05 -5.76 10.33
CA GLU A 236 24.21 -5.91 9.46
C GLU A 236 24.36 -7.34 8.93
N ARG A 237 25.08 -7.53 7.81
CA ARG A 237 25.47 -8.87 7.32
C ARG A 237 26.19 -9.73 8.35
N SER A 238 26.92 -9.09 9.26
CA SER A 238 27.62 -9.78 10.36
C SER A 238 26.69 -10.43 11.37
N GLY A 239 25.38 -10.13 11.32
CA GLY A 239 24.42 -10.45 12.37
C GLY A 239 24.43 -9.43 13.53
N LEU A 240 25.30 -8.41 13.48
CA LEU A 240 25.28 -7.32 14.45
C LEU A 240 24.00 -6.51 14.29
N ILE A 241 23.34 -6.22 15.41
CA ILE A 241 22.15 -5.38 15.48
C ILE A 241 22.46 -4.20 16.38
N ARG A 242 22.23 -3.00 15.85
CA ARG A 242 22.54 -1.76 16.55
C ARG A 242 21.49 -0.69 16.32
N VAL A 243 21.41 0.24 17.26
CA VAL A 243 20.65 1.47 17.12
C VAL A 243 21.58 2.54 16.56
N LEU A 244 21.22 3.07 15.39
CA LEU A 244 21.84 4.20 14.74
C LEU A 244 21.06 5.48 15.07
N PRO A 245 21.74 6.62 15.30
CA PRO A 245 21.10 7.91 15.53
C PRO A 245 20.28 8.39 14.32
#